data_AF-A0A1Y4BF49-F1
#
_entry.id   AF-A0A1Y4BF49-F1
#
_cell.length_a   1.000
_cell.length_b   1.000
_cell.length_c   1.000
_cell.angle_alpha   90.00
_cell.angle_beta   90.00
_cell.angle_gamma   90.00
#
_symmetry.space_group_name_H-M   'P 1'
#
loop_
_entity.id
_entity.type
_entity.pdbx_description
1 polymer ?
#
loop_
_entity_poly.entity_id
_entity_poly.type
_entity_poly.pdbx_seq_one_letter_code
_entity_poly.pdbx_strand_id
1 'polypeptide(L)' 'MELRELLFFRTQEEFRTYYNMAKSKYYTDEERERQRERFASVFRVIQDAGLEEEYREWKKKNIPELQD' A
#
# COMPACT_ATOMS: atom_id res chain seq x y z
N MET A 1 -0.55 14.79 -11.87
CA MET A 1 -0.88 13.62 -11.03
C MET A 1 -2.16 13.94 -10.32
N GLU A 2 -3.22 13.22 -10.64
CA GLU A 2 -4.54 13.40 -10.05
C GLU A 2 -4.53 12.94 -8.58
N LEU A 3 -5.39 13.51 -7.73
CA LEU A 3 -5.45 13.16 -6.29
C LEU A 3 -5.61 11.65 -6.07
N ARG A 4 -6.43 11.00 -6.91
CA ARG A 4 -6.65 9.56 -6.87
C ARG A 4 -5.38 8.76 -7.17
N GLU A 5 -4.63 9.14 -8.20
CA GLU A 5 -3.36 8.47 -8.53
C GLU A 5 -2.35 8.62 -7.41
N LEU A 6 -2.27 9.80 -6.78
CA LEU A 6 -1.42 10.03 -5.62
C LEU A 6 -1.84 9.14 -4.45
N LEU A 7 -3.14 9.01 -4.17
CA LEU A 7 -3.65 8.14 -3.11
C LEU A 7 -3.26 6.67 -3.34
N PHE A 8 -3.46 6.18 -4.58
CA PHE A 8 -3.09 4.82 -4.95
C PHE A 8 -1.58 4.57 -4.83
N PHE A 9 -0.78 5.49 -5.34
CA PHE A 9 0.68 5.43 -5.21
C PHE A 9 1.12 5.40 -3.75
N ARG A 10 0.62 6.33 -2.92
CA ARG A 10 0.96 6.38 -1.49
C ARG A 10 0.57 5.10 -0.77
N THR A 11 -0.63 4.58 -1.04
CA THR A 11 -1.10 3.34 -0.42
C THR A 11 -0.21 2.15 -0.78
N GLN A 12 0.20 2.06 -2.03
CA GLN A 12 1.11 1.00 -2.47
C GLN A 12 2.50 1.14 -1.87
N GLU A 13 3.03 2.35 -1.70
CA GLU A 13 4.35 2.56 -1.09
C GLU A 13 4.36 2.20 0.39
N GLU A 14 3.29 2.50 1.14
CA GLU A 14 3.15 2.06 2.53
C GLU A 14 3.08 0.53 2.63
N PHE A 15 2.33 -0.12 1.73
CA PHE A 15 2.27 -1.58 1.64
C PHE A 15 3.64 -2.19 1.29
N ARG A 16 4.33 -1.63 0.31
CA ARG A 16 5.66 -2.08 -0.12
C ARG A 16 6.67 -1.98 1.02
N THR A 17 6.64 -0.88 1.76
CA THR A 17 7.51 -0.66 2.92
C THR A 17 7.21 -1.68 4.00
N TYR A 18 5.94 -1.87 4.36
CA TYR A 18 5.51 -2.90 5.30
C TYR A 18 5.99 -4.30 4.86
N TYR A 19 5.79 -4.67 3.60
CA TYR A 19 6.19 -5.97 3.05
C TYR A 19 7.70 -6.19 3.11
N ASN A 20 8.49 -5.15 2.80
CA ASN A 20 9.95 -5.21 2.91
C ASN A 20 10.41 -5.32 4.37
N MET A 21 9.75 -4.61 5.29
CA MET A 21 10.03 -4.70 6.73
C MET A 21 9.70 -6.09 7.29
N ALA A 22 8.60 -6.71 6.86
CA ALA A 22 8.19 -8.04 7.27
C ALA A 22 9.20 -9.13 6.85
N LYS A 23 9.90 -8.93 5.73
CA LYS A 23 10.96 -9.83 5.25
C LYS A 23 12.35 -9.54 5.83
N SER A 24 12.51 -8.41 6.50
CA SER A 24 13.80 -7.95 7.02
C SER A 24 13.96 -8.33 8.50
N LYS A 25 15.16 -8.82 8.84
CA LYS A 25 15.57 -9.10 10.24
C LYS A 25 15.96 -7.85 11.04
N TYR A 26 16.00 -6.68 10.39
CA TYR A 26 16.51 -5.44 11.00
C TYR A 26 15.45 -4.62 11.73
N TYR A 27 14.18 -5.00 11.63
CA TYR A 27 13.08 -4.28 12.26
C TYR A 27 12.50 -5.07 13.43
N THR A 28 12.13 -4.37 14.48
CA THR A 28 11.39 -4.94 15.61
C THR A 28 9.93 -5.18 15.25
N ASP A 29 9.23 -5.97 16.06
CA ASP A 29 7.79 -6.18 15.88
C ASP A 29 6.99 -4.88 16.06
N GLU A 30 7.42 -4.01 16.96
CA GLU A 30 6.80 -2.70 17.19
C GLU A 30 6.95 -1.77 15.97
N GLU A 31 8.11 -1.78 15.32
CA GLU A 31 8.33 -1.02 14.08
C GLU A 31 7.48 -1.54 12.92
N ARG A 32 7.38 -2.88 12.78
CA ARG A 32 6.50 -3.50 11.78
C ARG A 32 5.04 -3.16 12.03
N GLU A 33 4.61 -3.17 13.29
CA GLU A 33 3.24 -2.85 13.66
C GLU A 33 2.91 -1.38 13.34
N ARG A 34 3.80 -0.44 13.69
CA ARG A 34 3.64 0.96 13.30
C ARG A 34 3.52 1.15 11.79
N GLN A 35 4.30 0.41 11.00
CA GLN A 35 4.21 0.49 9.55
C GLN A 35 2.92 -0.16 9.01
N ARG A 36 2.45 -1.24 9.65
CA ARG A 36 1.16 -1.87 9.34
C ARG A 36 0.02 -0.90 9.57
N GLU A 37 0.03 -0.17 10.68
CA GLU A 37 -0.96 0.86 11.01
C GLU A 37 -0.99 1.99 9.98
N ARG A 38 0.18 2.45 9.51
CA ARG A 38 0.28 3.46 8.44
C ARG A 38 -0.38 2.99 7.15
N PHE A 39 -0.07 1.78 6.70
CA PHE A 39 -0.72 1.18 5.54
C PHE A 39 -2.23 1.04 5.75
N ALA A 40 -2.66 0.53 6.90
CA ALA A 40 -4.08 0.35 7.21
C ALA A 40 -4.84 1.69 7.21
N SER A 41 -4.23 2.76 7.74
CA SER A 41 -4.83 4.08 7.78
C SER A 41 -5.08 4.66 6.39
N VAL A 42 -4.12 4.53 5.46
CA VAL A 42 -4.29 5.06 4.10
C VAL A 42 -5.18 4.16 3.25
N PHE A 43 -5.10 2.84 3.42
CA PHE A 43 -5.97 1.90 2.72
C PHE A 43 -7.45 2.06 3.13
N ARG A 44 -7.72 2.43 4.38
CA ARG A 44 -9.10 2.73 4.82
C ARG A 44 -9.73 3.87 4.02
N VAL A 45 -8.97 4.88 3.62
CA VAL A 45 -9.46 5.96 2.74
C VAL A 45 -9.92 5.42 1.38
N ILE A 46 -9.21 4.41 0.84
CA ILE A 46 -9.62 3.73 -0.40
C ILE A 46 -10.94 2.97 -0.18
N GLN A 47 -11.07 2.26 0.95
CA GLN A 47 -12.28 1.51 1.27
C GLN A 47 -13.50 2.41 1.49
N ASP A 48 -13.33 3.47 2.28
CA ASP A 48 -14.40 4.41 2.59
C ASP A 48 -14.87 5.17 1.33
N ALA A 49 -13.97 5.34 0.35
CA ALA A 49 -14.29 5.92 -0.95
C ALA A 49 -14.80 4.90 -2.00
N GLY A 50 -14.84 3.60 -1.68
CA GLY A 50 -15.26 2.53 -2.60
C GLY A 50 -14.34 2.33 -3.80
N LEU A 51 -13.04 2.64 -3.65
CA LEU A 51 -12.07 2.65 -4.76
C LEU A 51 -11.20 1.37 -4.83
N GLU A 52 -11.57 0.28 -4.14
CA GLU A 52 -10.72 -0.91 -4.03
C GLU A 52 -10.43 -1.57 -5.38
N GLU A 53 -11.45 -1.67 -6.25
CA GLU A 53 -11.27 -2.28 -7.57
C GLU A 53 -10.44 -1.39 -8.48
N GLU A 54 -10.65 -0.07 -8.44
CA GLU A 54 -9.82 0.88 -9.19
C GLU A 54 -8.36 0.86 -8.73
N TYR A 55 -8.13 0.75 -7.43
CA TYR A 55 -6.79 0.56 -6.87
C TYR A 55 -6.18 -0.76 -7.34
N ARG A 56 -6.96 -1.85 -7.39
CA ARG A 56 -6.50 -3.15 -7.90
C ARG A 56 -6.10 -3.06 -9.38
N GLU A 57 -6.93 -2.46 -10.22
CA GLU A 57 -6.62 -2.27 -11.65
C GLU A 57 -5.43 -1.32 -11.85
N TRP A 58 -5.35 -0.26 -11.05
CA TRP A 58 -4.19 0.61 -11.04
C TRP A 58 -2.90 -0.15 -10.68
N LYS A 59 -2.93 -1.02 -9.66
CA LYS A 59 -1.77 -1.85 -9.31
C LYS A 59 -1.36 -2.77 -10.46
N LYS A 60 -2.32 -3.47 -11.08
CA LYS A 60 -2.05 -4.32 -12.24
C LYS A 60 -1.36 -3.52 -13.34
N LYS A 61 -1.85 -2.33 -13.66
CA LYS A 61 -1.27 -1.49 -14.72
C LYS A 61 0.12 -0.94 -14.40
N ASN A 62 0.38 -0.55 -13.15
CA ASN A 62 1.55 0.25 -12.79
C ASN A 62 2.66 -0.54 -12.07
N ILE A 63 2.41 -1.80 -11.71
CA ILE A 63 3.34 -2.65 -10.97
C ILE A 63 3.58 -3.91 -11.80
N PRO A 64 4.61 -3.92 -12.67
CA PRO A 64 4.87 -5.02 -13.59
C PRO A 64 5.04 -6.37 -12.90
N GLU A 65 5.53 -6.38 -11.65
CA GLU A 65 5.75 -7.60 -10.86
C GLU A 65 4.46 -8.25 -10.35
N LEU A 66 3.29 -7.61 -10.55
CA LEU A 66 1.97 -8.13 -10.21
C LEU A 66 1.14 -8.51 -11.46
N GLN A 67 1.74 -8.43 -12.65
CA GLN A 67 1.15 -8.87 -13.91
C GLN A 67 1.59 -10.32 -14.19
N ASP A 68 0.98 -11.28 -13.50
CA ASP A 68 1.07 -12.70 -13.90
C ASP A 68 0.18 -12.96 -15.13
#